data_AF-A0A6A1VPJ6-F1
#
_entry.id   AF-A0A6A1VPJ6-F1
#
_cell.length_a   1.000
_cell.length_b   1.000
_cell.length_c   1.000
_cell.angle_alpha   90.00
_cell.angle_beta   90.00
_cell.angle_gamma   90.00
#
_symmetry.space_group_name_H-M   'P 1'
#
loop_
_entity.id
_entity.type
_entity.pdbx_description
1 polymer ?
#
loop_
_entity_poly.entity_id
_entity_poly.type
_entity_poly.pdbx_seq_one_letter_code
_entity_poly.pdbx_strand_id
1 'polypeptide(L)'
;MATTATAAQLAKPNCQDRCGDVEIPYPFGTTEDCYLDESFFINCSTSSTGDLPYTGNVIVQNISIDHGQLDILMYTVNDYYNETGFKYSGNQPSLHTADIYTISNTLNKFVAVGCDTEGILNACYPGQQNVHPRQRVLVSKY
;
A
#
# COMPACT_ATOMS: atom_id res chain seq x y z
N MET A 1 -32.91 -13.44 -30.54
CA MET A 1 -32.11 -12.23 -30.29
C MET A 1 -31.24 -12.51 -29.08
N ALA A 2 -29.91 -12.58 -29.25
CA ALA A 2 -28.98 -12.80 -28.15
C ALA A 2 -28.65 -11.44 -27.52
N THR A 3 -29.00 -11.25 -26.26
CA THR A 3 -28.58 -10.10 -25.47
C THR A 3 -27.10 -10.28 -25.12
N THR A 4 -26.21 -9.61 -25.84
CA THR A 4 -24.81 -9.46 -25.42
C THR A 4 -24.80 -8.57 -24.17
N ALA A 5 -24.49 -9.16 -23.01
CA ALA A 5 -24.19 -8.39 -21.82
C ALA A 5 -22.92 -7.58 -22.10
N THR A 6 -23.03 -6.25 -22.13
CA THR A 6 -21.87 -5.36 -22.15
C THR A 6 -21.14 -5.59 -20.85
N ALA A 7 -19.98 -6.25 -20.87
CA ALA A 7 -19.11 -6.30 -19.71
C ALA A 7 -18.83 -4.85 -19.29
N ALA A 8 -19.05 -4.53 -18.00
CA ALA A 8 -18.65 -3.24 -17.47
C ALA A 8 -17.15 -3.08 -17.75
N GLN A 9 -16.76 -2.00 -18.42
CA GLN A 9 -15.35 -1.77 -18.72
C GLN A 9 -14.64 -1.44 -17.40
N LEU A 10 -13.71 -2.30 -17.00
CA LEU A 10 -12.94 -2.18 -15.77
C LEU A 10 -12.03 -0.94 -15.85
N ALA A 11 -11.26 -0.82 -16.94
CA ALA A 11 -10.40 0.32 -17.24
C ALA A 11 -11.00 1.21 -18.34
N LYS A 12 -10.39 2.39 -18.54
CA LYS A 12 -10.71 3.29 -19.65
C LYS A 12 -10.48 2.57 -21.01
N PRO A 13 -11.27 2.84 -22.07
CA PRO A 13 -11.06 2.24 -23.39
C PRO A 13 -9.62 2.38 -23.88
N ASN A 14 -9.05 1.28 -24.40
CA ASN A 14 -7.67 1.16 -24.87
C ASN A 14 -6.58 1.21 -23.78
N CYS A 15 -6.95 1.12 -22.50
CA CYS A 15 -6.02 1.04 -21.38
C CYS A 15 -5.86 -0.39 -20.88
N GLN A 16 -4.69 -0.67 -20.34
CA GLN A 16 -4.42 -1.94 -19.68
C GLN A 16 -5.18 -1.98 -18.35
N ASP A 17 -5.93 -3.05 -18.14
CA ASP A 17 -6.81 -3.24 -16.98
C ASP A 17 -6.20 -4.12 -15.89
N ARG A 18 -4.94 -4.57 -16.05
CA ARG A 18 -4.24 -5.42 -15.08
C ARG A 18 -2.75 -5.13 -15.01
N CYS A 19 -2.15 -5.35 -13.85
CA CYS A 19 -0.71 -5.39 -13.66
C CYS A 19 -0.35 -6.60 -12.80
N GLY A 20 0.32 -7.58 -13.40
CA GLY A 20 0.49 -8.90 -12.79
C GLY A 20 -0.87 -9.53 -12.50
N ASP A 21 -1.10 -9.89 -11.24
CA ASP A 21 -2.35 -10.49 -10.79
C ASP A 21 -3.44 -9.48 -10.39
N VAL A 22 -3.11 -8.19 -10.32
CA VAL A 22 -3.99 -7.13 -9.80
C VAL A 22 -4.77 -6.46 -10.93
N GLU A 23 -6.08 -6.30 -10.73
CA GLU A 23 -6.95 -5.51 -11.60
C GLU A 23 -6.77 -4.01 -11.34
N ILE A 24 -6.67 -3.22 -12.42
CA ILE A 24 -6.45 -1.77 -12.43
C ILE A 24 -7.69 -1.10 -13.03
N PRO A 25 -8.74 -0.88 -12.22
CA PRO A 25 -9.95 -0.20 -12.66
C PRO A 25 -9.75 1.31 -12.80
N TYR A 26 -10.50 1.96 -13.70
CA TYR A 26 -10.58 3.43 -13.70
C TYR A 26 -11.18 3.91 -12.36
N PRO A 27 -10.64 4.95 -11.70
CA PRO A 27 -9.75 6.00 -12.19
C PRO A 27 -8.24 5.70 -12.22
N PHE A 28 -7.82 4.48 -11.87
CA PHE A 28 -6.40 4.07 -11.91
C PHE A 28 -5.95 3.72 -13.32
N GLY A 29 -4.64 3.82 -13.56
CA GLY A 29 -4.04 3.48 -14.85
C GLY A 29 -2.53 3.33 -14.76
N THR A 30 -1.96 2.59 -15.71
CA THR A 30 -0.52 2.25 -15.75
C THR A 30 0.28 3.05 -16.77
N THR A 31 -0.39 3.83 -17.62
CA THR A 31 0.21 4.66 -18.67
C THR A 31 -0.48 6.02 -18.74
N GLU A 32 0.18 6.99 -19.37
CA GLU A 32 -0.41 8.29 -19.68
C GLU A 32 -1.78 8.14 -20.37
N ASP A 33 -2.68 9.10 -20.11
CA ASP A 33 -4.09 9.09 -20.51
C ASP A 33 -4.97 7.96 -19.93
N CYS A 34 -4.44 7.00 -19.17
CA CYS A 34 -5.21 5.88 -18.63
C CYS A 34 -5.65 6.04 -17.18
N TYR A 35 -5.07 6.99 -16.46
CA TYR A 35 -5.46 7.37 -15.10
C TYR A 35 -6.17 8.75 -15.11
N LEU A 36 -6.93 9.04 -14.04
CA LEU A 36 -7.62 10.33 -13.90
C LEU A 36 -6.64 11.50 -13.73
N ASP A 37 -5.66 11.33 -12.83
CA ASP A 37 -4.55 12.24 -12.59
C ASP A 37 -3.38 11.47 -11.93
N GLU A 38 -2.23 12.12 -11.73
CA GLU A 38 -1.00 11.51 -11.20
C GLU A 38 -1.19 10.78 -9.85
N SER A 39 -2.20 11.15 -9.05
CA SER A 39 -2.52 10.49 -7.78
C SER A 39 -3.05 9.05 -7.96
N PHE A 40 -3.58 8.77 -9.15
CA PHE A 40 -4.15 7.48 -9.55
C PHE A 40 -3.21 6.67 -10.45
N PHE A 41 -2.00 7.16 -10.69
CA PHE A 41 -0.99 6.42 -11.43
C PHE A 41 -0.52 5.19 -10.65
N ILE A 42 -0.53 4.03 -11.32
CA ILE A 42 0.03 2.78 -10.84
C ILE A 42 1.25 2.43 -11.69
N ASN A 43 2.43 2.50 -11.08
CA ASN A 43 3.65 2.06 -11.76
C ASN A 43 3.68 0.53 -11.81
N CYS A 44 3.46 -0.03 -13.00
CA CYS A 44 3.58 -1.45 -13.24
C CYS A 44 5.02 -1.82 -13.58
N SER A 45 5.80 -2.25 -12.58
CA SER A 45 7.22 -2.55 -12.73
C SER A 45 7.47 -4.05 -12.86
N THR A 46 8.22 -4.45 -13.88
CA THR A 46 8.60 -5.85 -14.09
C THR A 46 9.66 -6.29 -13.08
N SER A 47 9.39 -7.39 -12.38
CA SER A 47 10.31 -8.03 -11.43
C SER A 47 10.65 -9.46 -11.87
N SER A 48 11.56 -10.12 -11.15
CA SER A 48 11.90 -11.54 -11.42
C SER A 48 10.72 -12.50 -11.20
N THR A 49 9.69 -12.09 -10.45
CA THR A 49 8.51 -12.90 -10.14
C THR A 49 7.26 -12.48 -10.91
N GLY A 50 7.37 -11.51 -11.83
CA GLY A 50 6.25 -10.96 -12.60
C GLY A 50 6.12 -9.45 -12.46
N ASP A 51 5.09 -8.89 -13.06
CA ASP A 51 4.80 -7.46 -12.97
C ASP A 51 4.17 -7.12 -11.61
N LEU A 52 4.69 -6.08 -10.97
CA LEU A 52 4.27 -5.63 -9.65
C LEU A 52 3.69 -4.21 -9.75
N PRO A 53 2.45 -3.98 -9.30
CA PRO A 53 1.84 -2.66 -9.27
C PRO A 53 2.29 -1.86 -8.05
N TYR A 54 2.80 -0.65 -8.29
CA TYR A 54 3.22 0.27 -7.23
C TYR A 54 2.38 1.54 -7.24
N THR A 55 1.99 1.98 -6.04
CA THR A 55 1.56 3.36 -5.79
C THR A 55 2.58 4.01 -4.85
N GLY A 56 3.22 5.09 -5.30
CA GLY A 56 4.39 5.64 -4.62
C GLY A 56 5.48 4.59 -4.41
N ASN A 57 5.75 4.21 -3.16
CA ASN A 57 6.78 3.22 -2.80
C ASN A 57 6.24 1.87 -2.30
N VAL A 58 4.92 1.61 -2.42
CA VAL A 58 4.29 0.38 -1.90
C VAL A 58 3.61 -0.43 -2.99
N ILE A 59 3.60 -1.75 -2.78
CA ILE A 59 2.98 -2.71 -3.69
C ILE A 59 1.48 -2.77 -3.40
N VAL A 60 0.68 -2.61 -4.44
CA VAL A 60 -0.77 -2.79 -4.41
C VAL A 60 -1.09 -4.27 -4.52
N GLN A 61 -1.95 -4.76 -3.64
CA GLN A 61 -2.40 -6.15 -3.64
C GLN A 61 -3.78 -6.31 -4.25
N ASN A 62 -4.64 -5.31 -4.07
CA ASN A 62 -6.00 -5.32 -4.58
C ASN A 62 -6.57 -3.89 -4.60
N ILE A 63 -7.46 -3.62 -5.56
CA ILE A 63 -8.18 -2.35 -5.70
C ILE A 63 -9.67 -2.66 -5.72
N SER A 64 -10.43 -2.06 -4.81
CA SER A 64 -11.89 -2.17 -4.78
C SER A 64 -12.53 -0.79 -4.92
N ILE A 65 -13.13 -0.54 -6.09
CA ILE A 65 -13.86 0.70 -6.36
C ILE A 65 -15.13 0.79 -5.52
N ASP A 66 -15.87 -0.32 -5.40
CA ASP A 66 -17.13 -0.37 -4.65
C ASP A 66 -16.95 -0.03 -3.17
N HIS A 67 -15.80 -0.39 -2.60
CA HIS A 67 -15.44 -0.08 -1.22
C HIS A 67 -14.56 1.16 -1.06
N GLY A 68 -14.12 1.78 -2.16
CA GLY A 68 -13.16 2.88 -2.14
C GLY A 68 -11.86 2.51 -1.42
N GLN A 69 -11.42 1.26 -1.60
CA GLN A 69 -10.34 0.66 -0.83
C GLN A 69 -9.19 0.22 -1.73
N LEU A 70 -7.97 0.43 -1.25
CA LEU A 70 -6.76 -0.08 -1.85
C LEU A 70 -6.02 -0.88 -0.78
N ASP A 71 -5.81 -2.17 -1.06
CA ASP A 71 -5.07 -3.06 -0.17
C ASP A 71 -3.60 -3.02 -0.54
N ILE A 72 -2.74 -2.74 0.44
CA ILE A 72 -1.29 -2.71 0.27
C ILE A 72 -0.61 -3.69 1.20
N LEU A 73 0.60 -4.09 0.82
CA LEU A 73 1.54 -4.73 1.72
C LEU A 73 2.74 -3.80 1.96
N MET A 74 2.89 -3.35 3.20
CA MET A 74 4.08 -2.62 3.61
C MET A 74 5.28 -3.54 3.78
N TYR A 75 6.48 -3.01 3.54
CA TYR A 75 7.72 -3.70 3.88
C TYR A 75 7.79 -4.02 5.38
N THR A 76 8.14 -5.26 5.70
CA THR A 76 8.30 -5.72 7.08
C THR A 76 9.47 -5.00 7.77
N VAL A 77 9.21 -4.46 8.96
CA VAL A 77 10.23 -3.95 9.87
C VAL A 77 10.92 -5.13 10.56
N ASN A 78 12.24 -5.12 10.63
CA ASN A 78 13.04 -6.12 11.31
C ASN A 78 14.14 -5.41 12.08
N ASP A 79 14.32 -5.80 13.34
CA ASP A 79 15.41 -5.37 14.20
C ASP A 79 16.19 -6.60 14.67
N TYR A 80 17.51 -6.55 14.50
CA TYR A 80 18.42 -7.63 14.86
C TYR A 80 19.26 -7.22 16.07
N TYR A 81 19.21 -8.08 17.10
CA TYR A 81 19.89 -7.90 18.38
C TYR A 81 20.96 -8.97 18.56
N ASN A 82 22.05 -8.61 19.23
CA ASN A 82 23.06 -9.58 19.66
C ASN A 82 22.67 -10.23 21.00
N GLU A 83 23.47 -11.19 21.46
CA GLU A 83 23.22 -11.92 22.72
C GLU A 83 23.19 -11.02 23.97
N THR A 84 23.80 -9.84 23.91
CA THR A 84 23.82 -8.86 25.00
C THR A 84 22.70 -7.83 24.90
N GLY A 85 21.80 -7.95 23.92
CA GLY A 85 20.62 -7.11 23.75
C GLY A 85 20.86 -5.80 22.98
N PHE A 86 22.03 -5.61 22.36
CA PHE A 86 22.28 -4.46 21.49
C PHE A 86 21.78 -4.69 20.07
N LYS A 87 20.98 -3.75 19.56
CA LYS A 87 20.62 -3.69 18.15
C LYS A 87 21.86 -3.42 17.31
N TYR A 88 22.17 -4.29 16.36
CA TYR A 88 23.29 -4.11 15.42
C TYR A 88 22.83 -3.95 13.97
N SER A 89 21.59 -4.30 13.66
CA SER A 89 21.02 -4.13 12.32
C SER A 89 19.51 -3.95 12.40
N GLY A 90 18.93 -3.39 11.35
CA GLY A 90 17.50 -3.29 11.17
C GLY A 90 17.14 -2.39 9.99
N ASN A 91 15.85 -2.25 9.74
CA ASN A 91 15.32 -1.34 8.72
C ASN A 91 14.23 -0.43 9.28
N GLN A 92 13.98 0.66 8.59
CA GLN A 92 12.90 1.58 8.89
C GLN A 92 12.16 1.91 7.59
N PRO A 93 11.20 1.07 7.17
CA PRO A 93 10.39 1.32 6.00
C PRO A 93 9.46 2.51 6.23
N SER A 94 9.20 3.25 5.16
CA SER A 94 8.23 4.34 5.12
C SER A 94 7.10 4.01 4.14
N LEU A 95 5.94 4.61 4.37
CA LEU A 95 4.80 4.56 3.47
C LEU A 95 4.66 5.93 2.80
N HIS A 96 4.85 5.97 1.49
CA HIS A 96 4.66 7.15 0.65
C HIS A 96 3.65 6.82 -0.44
N THR A 97 2.50 7.47 -0.37
CA THR A 97 1.41 7.38 -1.35
C THR A 97 0.94 8.78 -1.69
N ALA A 98 0.09 8.92 -2.70
CA ALA A 98 -0.55 10.20 -2.99
C ALA A 98 -1.43 10.68 -1.81
N ASP A 99 -1.62 11.99 -1.69
CA ASP A 99 -2.37 12.62 -0.59
C ASP A 99 -3.88 12.30 -0.61
N ILE A 100 -4.36 11.63 -1.65
CA ILE A 100 -5.76 11.20 -1.79
C ILE A 100 -6.12 10.00 -0.90
N TYR A 101 -5.13 9.27 -0.39
CA TYR A 101 -5.35 8.05 0.39
C TYR A 101 -5.35 8.34 1.89
N THR A 102 -6.31 7.74 2.61
CA THR A 102 -6.36 7.74 4.07
C THR A 102 -6.15 6.32 4.60
N ILE A 103 -5.29 6.19 5.62
CA ILE A 103 -5.02 4.91 6.29
C ILE A 103 -6.23 4.52 7.15
N SER A 104 -6.89 3.41 6.80
CA SER A 104 -8.04 2.90 7.56
C SER A 104 -7.69 2.55 9.01
N ASN A 105 -8.41 3.08 9.99
CA ASN A 105 -8.18 2.73 11.39
C ASN A 105 -8.88 1.43 11.83
N THR A 106 -9.68 0.82 10.96
CA THR A 106 -10.52 -0.36 11.29
C THR A 106 -10.15 -1.60 10.49
N LEU A 107 -9.66 -1.43 9.25
CA LEU A 107 -9.33 -2.54 8.36
C LEU A 107 -7.84 -2.90 8.39
N ASN A 108 -7.00 -2.00 8.90
CA ASN A 108 -5.56 -2.24 8.98
C ASN A 108 -5.21 -3.21 10.09
N LYS A 109 -4.29 -4.13 9.78
CA LYS A 109 -3.71 -5.06 10.74
C LYS A 109 -2.26 -4.65 10.99
N PHE A 110 -1.96 -4.33 12.25
CA PHE A 110 -0.60 -4.07 12.70
C PHE A 110 -0.16 -5.22 13.61
N VAL A 111 0.90 -5.92 13.22
CA VAL A 111 1.37 -7.12 13.91
C VAL A 111 2.84 -6.97 14.23
N ALA A 112 3.20 -7.18 15.50
CA ALA A 112 4.59 -7.28 15.95
C ALA A 112 4.80 -8.68 16.53
N VAL A 113 5.93 -9.32 16.19
CA VAL A 113 6.25 -10.68 16.61
C VAL A 113 7.65 -10.70 17.21
N GLY A 114 7.76 -11.19 18.44
CA GLY A 114 9.03 -11.37 19.15
C GLY A 114 8.88 -11.27 20.67
N CYS A 115 9.98 -11.50 21.38
CA CYS A 115 10.06 -11.27 22.82
C CYS A 115 10.28 -9.77 23.08
N ASP A 116 9.51 -9.20 24.01
CA ASP A 116 9.60 -7.79 24.42
C ASP A 116 9.64 -6.82 23.23
N THR A 117 8.80 -7.08 22.23
CA THR A 117 8.74 -6.33 20.98
C THR A 117 7.69 -5.23 21.04
N GLU A 118 8.11 -4.01 20.72
CA GLU A 118 7.22 -2.85 20.54
C GLU A 118 7.21 -2.43 19.06
N GLY A 119 6.02 -2.18 18.52
CA GLY A 119 5.85 -1.68 17.17
C GLY A 119 5.32 -0.25 17.17
N ILE A 120 6.01 0.66 16.48
CA ILE A 120 5.68 2.10 16.45
C ILE A 120 5.50 2.57 15.02
N LEU A 121 4.37 3.24 14.74
CA LEU A 121 4.13 3.97 13.49
C LEU A 121 4.32 5.46 13.74
N ASN A 122 5.22 6.08 12.96
CA ASN A 122 5.44 7.52 12.98
C ASN A 122 4.95 8.11 11.66
N ALA A 123 4.14 9.17 11.73
CA ALA A 123 3.72 9.93 10.56
C ALA A 123 4.48 11.27 10.49
N CYS A 124 4.84 11.70 9.27
CA CYS A 124 5.43 13.00 9.00
C CYS A 124 4.46 13.79 8.10
N TYR A 125 3.96 14.93 8.59
CA TYR A 125 3.14 15.83 7.79
C TYR A 125 3.99 17.01 7.32
N PRO A 126 4.12 17.26 6.00
CA PRO A 126 4.83 18.43 5.51
C PRO A 126 4.12 19.71 6.00
N GLY A 127 4.81 20.52 6.82
CA GLY A 127 4.28 21.77 7.37
C GLY A 127 3.95 21.76 8.87
N GLN A 128 4.04 20.62 9.56
CA GLN A 128 3.91 20.57 11.03
C GLN A 128 5.21 20.04 11.65
N GLN A 129 6.11 20.96 12.02
CA GLN A 129 7.16 20.62 12.99
C GLN A 129 6.46 20.25 14.31
N ASN A 130 6.62 19.00 14.74
CA ASN A 130 6.27 18.49 16.07
C ASN A 130 4.79 18.18 16.35
N VAL A 131 4.05 17.59 15.41
CA VAL A 131 2.84 16.84 15.78
C VAL A 131 3.07 15.36 15.53
N HIS A 132 3.43 14.65 16.60
CA HIS A 132 3.37 13.19 16.64
C HIS A 132 1.89 12.81 16.79
N PRO A 133 1.21 12.24 15.77
CA PRO A 133 0.03 11.45 16.07
C PRO A 133 0.53 10.24 16.86
N ARG A 134 0.40 10.29 18.19
CA ARG A 134 0.65 9.13 19.04
C ARG A 134 -0.51 8.14 18.83
N GLN A 135 -0.52 7.43 17.71
CA GLN A 135 -1.21 6.15 17.65
C GLN A 135 -0.39 5.17 18.49
N ARG A 136 -0.64 5.15 19.81
CA ARG A 136 -0.17 4.06 20.67
C ARG A 136 -0.99 2.83 20.32
N VAL A 137 -0.39 1.93 19.55
CA VAL A 137 -0.92 0.56 19.41
C VAL A 137 -0.27 -0.26 20.51
N LEU A 138 -1.03 -0.60 21.54
CA LEU A 138 -0.58 -1.52 22.58
C LEU A 138 -0.64 -2.94 22.02
N VAL A 139 0.50 -3.51 21.66
CA VAL A 139 0.59 -4.94 21.34
C VAL A 139 0.62 -5.69 22.67
N SER A 140 -0.46 -6.40 22.98
CA SER A 140 -0.55 -7.22 24.19
C SER A 140 0.09 -8.58 23.95
N LYS A 141 0.96 -8.99 24.87
CA LYS A 141 1.62 -10.31 24.92
C LYS A 141 0.58 -11.40 25.20
N TYR A 142 0.67 -12.53 24.51
CA TYR A 142 0.29 -13.83 25.07
C TYR A 142 1.53 -14.46 25.71
#